data_AF-A0A8H6X4P2-F1
#
_entry.id   AF-A0A8H6X4P2-F1
#
_cell.length_a   1.000
_cell.length_b   1.000
_cell.length_c   1.000
_cell.angle_alpha   90.00
_cell.angle_beta   90.00
_cell.angle_gamma   90.00
#
_symmetry.space_group_name_H-M   'P 1'
#
loop_
_entity.id
_entity.type
_entity.pdbx_description
1 polymer ?
#
loop_
_entity_poly.entity_id
_entity_poly.type
_entity_poly.pdbx_seq_one_letter_code
_entity_poly.pdbx_strand_id
1 'polypeptide(L)'
;MTRPLLYVFLILSFLYLQIILRQDMRLIGELKYGKYADTFDDVHPAVLETYGNSNDLDEAIANDQDHNARDIFVAALANVQAAGIIPENFGVAEAEWEVPFYGESESVKVGRKQVEIALPFPIWWPRAVAWAQGLDLMVRIQEAERN
;
A
#
# COMPACT_ATOMS: atom_id res chain seq x y z
N MET A 1 23.30 -16.88 -10.35
CA MET A 1 22.92 -17.46 -9.04
C MET A 1 22.37 -16.31 -8.20
N THR A 2 21.14 -15.87 -8.50
CA THR A 2 20.52 -14.65 -7.94
C THR A 2 18.99 -14.84 -7.95
N ARG A 3 18.49 -15.69 -7.04
CA ARG A 3 17.06 -15.87 -6.75
C ARG A 3 16.58 -15.41 -5.35
N PRO A 4 17.36 -14.73 -4.48
CA PRO A 4 16.84 -14.32 -3.17
C PRO A 4 16.01 -13.02 -3.20
N LEU A 5 16.21 -12.14 -4.18
CA LEU A 5 15.53 -10.83 -4.25
C LEU A 5 14.04 -10.95 -4.62
N LEU A 6 13.68 -11.86 -5.52
CA LEU A 6 12.28 -12.13 -5.90
C LEU A 6 11.44 -12.66 -4.72
N TYR A 7 12.05 -13.44 -3.83
CA TYR A 7 11.36 -13.96 -2.64
C TYR A 7 11.10 -12.85 -1.61
N VAL A 8 12.04 -11.91 -1.43
CA VAL A 8 11.83 -10.73 -0.59
C VAL A 8 10.78 -9.80 -1.19
N PHE A 9 10.75 -9.66 -2.52
CA PHE A 9 9.75 -8.87 -3.24
C PHE A 9 8.33 -9.46 -3.14
N LEU A 10 8.20 -10.78 -3.28
CA LEU A 10 6.92 -11.49 -3.08
C LEU A 10 6.46 -11.42 -1.62
N ILE A 11 7.37 -11.56 -0.65
CA ILE A 11 7.04 -11.45 0.77
C ILE A 11 6.64 -10.03 1.16
N LEU A 12 7.33 -9.01 0.64
CA LEU A 12 6.97 -7.60 0.87
C LEU A 12 5.66 -7.24 0.17
N SER A 13 5.40 -7.76 -1.03
CA SER A 13 4.11 -7.61 -1.72
C SER A 13 2.97 -8.29 -0.95
N PHE A 14 3.19 -9.49 -0.38
CA PHE A 14 2.22 -10.20 0.46
C PHE A 14 1.96 -9.50 1.81
N LEU A 15 3.00 -8.93 2.42
CA LEU A 15 2.90 -8.13 3.64
C LEU A 15 2.22 -6.77 3.40
N TYR A 16 2.38 -6.18 2.22
CA TYR A 16 1.76 -4.91 1.87
C TYR A 16 0.30 -5.08 1.42
N LEU A 17 -0.02 -6.19 0.73
CA LEU A 17 -1.40 -6.61 0.46
C LEU A 17 -2.18 -6.83 1.78
N GLN A 18 -1.52 -7.38 2.82
CA GLN A 18 -2.07 -7.47 4.18
C GLN A 18 -2.33 -6.11 4.84
N ILE A 19 -1.52 -5.09 4.56
CA ILE A 19 -1.69 -3.72 5.08
C ILE A 19 -2.83 -3.01 4.36
N ILE A 20 -2.93 -3.16 3.03
CA ILE A 20 -4.03 -2.61 2.21
C ILE A 20 -5.37 -3.29 2.59
N LEU A 21 -5.39 -4.62 2.78
CA LEU A 21 -6.55 -5.35 3.29
C LEU A 21 -7.03 -4.84 4.67
N ARG A 22 -6.12 -4.42 5.56
CA ARG A 22 -6.50 -3.82 6.86
C ARG A 22 -7.12 -2.44 6.72
N GLN A 23 -6.59 -1.59 5.83
CA GLN A 23 -7.18 -0.27 5.58
C GLN A 23 -8.56 -0.39 4.92
N ASP A 24 -8.72 -1.33 3.98
CA ASP A 24 -10.02 -1.60 3.33
C ASP A 24 -11.05 -2.20 4.31
N MET A 25 -10.64 -3.07 5.25
CA MET A 25 -11.57 -3.57 6.28
C MET A 25 -12.05 -2.48 7.24
N ARG A 26 -11.21 -1.49 7.58
CA ARG A 26 -11.63 -0.33 8.38
C ARG A 26 -12.66 0.52 7.64
N LEU A 27 -12.42 0.79 6.35
CA LEU A 27 -13.35 1.54 5.50
C LEU A 27 -14.70 0.82 5.33
N ILE A 28 -14.68 -0.51 5.13
CA ILE A 28 -15.87 -1.36 5.02
C ILE A 28 -16.62 -1.43 6.35
N GLY A 29 -15.90 -1.46 7.48
CA GLY A 29 -16.47 -1.38 8.83
C GLY A 29 -17.19 -0.05 9.06
N GLU A 30 -16.57 1.06 8.70
CA GLU A 30 -17.14 2.41 8.83
C GLU A 30 -18.40 2.60 7.97
N LEU A 31 -18.43 2.01 6.76
CA LEU A 31 -19.59 2.03 5.87
C LEU A 31 -20.76 1.19 6.38
N LYS A 32 -20.50 0.06 7.06
CA LYS A 32 -21.55 -0.86 7.53
C LYS A 32 -22.06 -0.54 8.93
N TYR A 33 -21.20 -0.03 9.81
CA TYR A 33 -21.51 0.15 11.24
C TYR A 33 -21.40 1.62 11.70
N GLY A 34 -21.08 2.55 10.79
CA GLY A 34 -20.79 3.93 11.11
C GLY A 34 -19.34 4.12 11.58
N LYS A 35 -18.90 5.38 11.69
CA LYS A 35 -17.59 5.70 12.29
C LYS A 35 -17.55 5.12 13.70
N TYR A 36 -16.53 4.31 13.99
CA TYR A 36 -16.21 3.98 15.38
C TYR A 36 -15.94 5.30 16.11
N ALA A 37 -16.87 5.69 16.97
CA ALA A 37 -16.65 6.79 17.89
C ALA A 37 -15.68 6.24 18.94
N ASP A 38 -14.38 6.48 18.71
CA ASP A 38 -13.33 6.15 19.66
C ASP A 38 -13.39 7.22 20.75
N THR A 39 -14.42 7.15 21.60
CA THR A 39 -14.63 8.12 22.68
C THR A 39 -13.68 7.87 23.84
N PHE A 40 -12.90 6.78 23.81
CA PHE A 40 -11.95 6.38 24.85
C PHE A 40 -12.57 6.34 26.26
N ASP A 41 -13.90 6.26 26.37
CA ASP A 41 -14.63 6.42 27.64
C ASP A 41 -14.25 5.34 28.67
N ASP A 42 -13.76 4.18 28.20
CA ASP A 42 -13.35 3.05 29.03
C ASP A 42 -11.81 2.85 29.09
N VAL A 43 -11.02 3.78 28.55
CA VAL A 43 -9.55 3.67 28.57
C VAL A 43 -8.99 4.37 29.80
N HIS A 44 -8.28 3.62 30.63
CA HIS A 44 -7.67 4.15 31.85
C HIS A 44 -6.69 5.31 31.52
N PRO A 45 -6.74 6.45 32.23
CA PRO A 45 -6.00 7.67 31.86
C PRO A 45 -4.48 7.48 31.78
N ALA A 46 -3.90 6.58 32.56
CA ALA A 46 -2.47 6.24 32.47
C ALA A 46 -2.06 5.63 31.10
N VAL A 47 -2.99 4.96 30.41
CA VAL A 47 -2.77 4.43 29.06
C VAL A 47 -2.79 5.57 28.04
N LEU A 48 -3.64 6.58 28.25
CA LEU A 48 -3.68 7.79 27.43
C LEU A 48 -2.44 8.66 27.64
N GLU A 49 -1.85 8.73 28.83
CA GLU A 49 -0.57 9.43 29.01
C GLU A 49 0.59 8.73 28.29
N THR A 50 0.56 7.40 28.21
CA THR A 50 1.62 6.60 27.56
C THR A 50 1.57 6.69 26.03
N TYR A 51 0.39 6.88 25.44
CA TYR A 51 0.18 6.81 23.98
C TYR A 51 -0.50 8.05 23.37
N GLY A 52 -1.08 8.93 24.19
CA GLY A 52 -1.84 10.11 23.78
C GLY A 52 -1.07 11.42 23.95
N ASN A 53 0.22 11.37 24.28
CA ASN A 53 1.08 12.55 24.28
C ASN A 53 1.44 12.90 22.82
N SER A 54 0.50 13.54 22.12
CA SER A 54 0.62 13.95 20.72
C SER A 54 1.69 15.03 20.47
N ASN A 55 2.23 15.63 21.54
CA ASN A 55 3.28 16.65 21.42
C ASN A 55 4.55 16.13 20.73
N ASP A 56 4.89 14.85 20.88
CA ASP A 56 6.09 14.26 20.25
C ASP A 56 5.88 14.02 18.74
N LEU A 57 4.62 13.84 18.29
CA LEU A 57 4.28 13.73 16.87
C LEU A 57 4.23 15.11 16.20
N ASP A 58 3.66 16.11 16.87
CA ASP A 58 3.55 17.47 16.35
C ASP A 58 4.93 18.15 16.24
N GLU A 59 5.86 17.88 17.17
CA GLU A 59 7.22 18.41 17.13
C GLU A 59 8.10 17.71 16.08
N ALA A 60 7.85 16.43 15.78
CA ALA A 60 8.49 15.70 14.68
C ALA A 60 8.00 16.15 13.29
N ILE A 61 6.71 16.49 13.15
CA ILE A 61 6.11 17.04 11.91
C ILE A 61 6.61 18.48 11.62
N ALA A 62 7.04 19.22 12.65
CA ALA A 62 7.50 20.61 12.51
C ALA A 62 8.93 20.76 11.94
N ASN A 63 9.74 19.70 11.90
CA ASN A 63 11.17 19.77 11.52
C ASN A 63 11.44 19.35 10.06
N ASP A 64 10.46 19.58 9.19
CA ASP A 64 10.27 18.71 8.05
C ASP A 64 10.96 19.14 6.75
N GLN A 65 12.13 18.56 6.51
CA GLN A 65 12.72 18.50 5.16
C GLN A 65 12.02 17.45 4.26
N ASP A 66 11.09 16.63 4.79
CA ASP A 66 10.38 15.54 4.07
C ASP A 66 9.23 16.03 3.17
N HIS A 67 8.58 17.17 3.49
CA HIS A 67 7.44 17.71 2.74
C HIS A 67 7.83 17.95 1.27
N ASN A 68 9.05 18.45 1.00
CA ASN A 68 9.51 18.69 -0.36
C ASN A 68 9.70 17.39 -1.16
N ALA A 69 10.32 16.37 -0.57
CA ALA A 69 10.54 15.09 -1.23
C ALA A 69 9.21 14.37 -1.52
N ARG A 70 8.30 14.39 -0.54
CA ARG A 70 6.93 13.90 -0.69
C ARG A 70 6.18 14.63 -1.80
N ASP A 71 6.22 15.95 -1.84
CA ASP A 71 5.51 16.75 -2.84
C ASP A 71 6.06 16.52 -4.25
N ILE A 72 7.39 16.42 -4.39
CA ILE A 72 8.05 16.06 -5.64
C ILE A 72 7.62 14.66 -6.09
N PHE A 73 7.61 13.68 -5.18
CA PHE A 73 7.18 12.32 -5.50
C PHE A 73 5.72 12.28 -5.95
N VAL A 74 4.82 12.94 -5.22
CA VAL A 74 3.38 12.98 -5.54
C VAL A 74 3.16 13.66 -6.90
N ALA A 75 3.84 14.76 -7.18
CA ALA A 75 3.74 15.45 -8.46
C ALA A 75 4.26 14.59 -9.62
N ALA A 76 5.41 13.92 -9.44
CA ALA A 76 5.96 13.03 -10.44
C ALA A 76 5.06 11.80 -10.67
N LEU A 77 4.52 11.20 -9.61
CA LEU A 77 3.59 10.07 -9.69
C LEU A 77 2.32 10.45 -10.45
N ALA A 78 1.76 11.64 -10.20
CA ALA A 78 0.59 12.14 -10.92
C ALA A 78 0.87 12.25 -12.43
N ASN A 79 2.07 12.68 -12.83
CA ASN A 79 2.46 12.74 -14.25
C ASN A 79 2.57 11.34 -14.87
N VAL A 80 3.15 10.37 -14.16
CA VAL A 80 3.26 8.97 -14.61
C VAL A 80 1.86 8.35 -14.77
N GLN A 81 0.98 8.57 -13.80
CA GLN A 81 -0.41 8.14 -13.83
C GLN A 81 -1.18 8.75 -15.00
N ALA A 82 -1.04 10.06 -15.22
CA ALA A 82 -1.68 10.76 -16.33
C ALA A 82 -1.18 10.28 -17.69
N ALA A 83 0.09 9.88 -17.79
CA ALA A 83 0.67 9.31 -19.00
C ALA A 83 0.22 7.86 -19.27
N GLY A 84 -0.43 7.19 -18.29
CA GLY A 84 -0.90 5.81 -18.45
C GLY A 84 0.23 4.79 -18.64
N ILE A 85 1.43 5.09 -18.14
CA ILE A 85 2.60 4.21 -18.28
C ILE A 85 2.37 2.97 -17.44
N ILE A 86 2.44 1.78 -18.05
CA ILE A 86 2.37 0.50 -17.34
C ILE A 86 3.80 0.01 -17.13
N PRO A 87 4.32 -0.03 -15.89
CA PRO A 87 5.68 -0.49 -15.64
C PRO A 87 5.83 -1.99 -15.88
N GLU A 88 6.98 -2.38 -16.41
CA GLU A 88 7.37 -3.79 -16.63
C GLU A 88 8.12 -4.34 -15.42
N ASN A 89 8.16 -5.66 -15.29
CA ASN A 89 8.73 -6.46 -14.19
C ASN A 89 7.97 -6.36 -12.87
N PHE A 90 6.70 -5.98 -12.90
CA PHE A 90 5.82 -5.87 -11.72
C PHE A 90 4.60 -6.79 -11.75
N GLY A 91 4.43 -7.60 -12.80
CA GLY A 91 3.31 -8.51 -12.97
C GLY A 91 1.99 -7.81 -13.32
N VAL A 92 2.05 -6.57 -13.82
CA VAL A 92 0.87 -5.77 -14.19
C VAL A 92 0.72 -5.60 -15.69
N ALA A 93 1.80 -5.78 -16.46
CA ALA A 93 1.76 -5.72 -17.91
C ALA A 93 1.28 -7.06 -18.49
N GLU A 94 0.44 -7.00 -19.53
CA GLU A 94 -0.17 -8.19 -20.15
C GLU A 94 0.86 -9.23 -20.61
N ALA A 95 2.03 -8.78 -21.06
CA ALA A 95 3.14 -9.64 -21.49
C ALA A 95 3.73 -10.50 -20.36
N GLU A 96 3.47 -10.15 -19.09
CA GLU A 96 3.99 -10.83 -17.91
C GLU A 96 3.01 -11.85 -17.34
N TRP A 97 1.77 -11.86 -17.85
CA TRP A 97 0.74 -12.74 -17.31
C TRP A 97 0.97 -14.16 -17.82
N GLU A 98 1.02 -15.11 -16.88
CA GLU A 98 1.14 -16.55 -17.20
C GLU A 98 -0.14 -17.10 -17.88
N VAL A 99 -1.25 -16.40 -17.70
CA VAL A 99 -2.58 -16.72 -18.21
C VAL A 99 -3.12 -15.51 -18.99
N PRO A 100 -4.08 -15.69 -19.93
CA PRO A 100 -4.53 -14.62 -20.81
C PRO A 100 -5.31 -13.49 -20.13
N PHE A 101 -5.47 -13.53 -18.81
CA PHE A 101 -6.21 -12.55 -18.02
C PHE A 101 -5.49 -12.29 -16.71
N TYR A 102 -5.64 -11.08 -16.19
CA TYR A 102 -5.17 -10.74 -14.85
C TYR A 102 -6.01 -11.50 -13.81
N GLY A 103 -5.35 -12.10 -12.81
CA GLY A 103 -6.00 -13.01 -11.85
C GLY A 103 -7.26 -12.42 -11.21
N GLU A 104 -8.40 -13.08 -11.42
CA GLU A 104 -9.72 -12.59 -10.95
C GLU A 104 -10.11 -13.12 -9.57
N SER A 105 -9.28 -13.96 -8.96
CA SER A 105 -9.53 -14.52 -7.63
C SER A 105 -8.24 -14.96 -6.96
N GLU A 106 -8.12 -14.72 -5.65
CA GLU A 106 -7.01 -15.19 -4.83
C GLU A 106 -7.51 -15.94 -3.59
N SER A 107 -6.86 -17.05 -3.26
CA SER A 107 -7.15 -17.82 -2.05
C SER A 107 -6.32 -17.31 -0.88
N VAL A 108 -6.96 -16.63 0.07
CA VAL A 108 -6.32 -16.09 1.28
C VAL A 108 -6.67 -16.96 2.48
N LYS A 109 -5.63 -17.31 3.26
CA LYS A 109 -5.80 -18.05 4.51
C LYS A 109 -6.27 -17.13 5.62
N VAL A 110 -7.51 -17.30 6.06
CA VAL A 110 -8.09 -16.59 7.20
C VAL A 110 -8.20 -17.55 8.39
N GLY A 111 -7.21 -17.47 9.29
CA GLY A 111 -7.08 -18.38 10.42
C GLY A 111 -6.85 -19.83 9.99
N ARG A 112 -7.84 -20.69 10.21
CA ARG A 112 -7.81 -22.11 9.81
C ARG A 112 -8.50 -22.40 8.47
N LYS A 113 -9.16 -21.41 7.86
CA LYS A 113 -9.93 -21.57 6.63
C LYS A 113 -9.21 -20.89 5.46
N GLN A 114 -9.38 -21.45 4.27
CA GLN A 114 -9.06 -20.77 3.02
C GLN A 114 -10.33 -20.06 2.54
N VAL A 115 -10.21 -18.78 2.22
CA VAL A 115 -11.30 -17.96 1.68
C VAL A 115 -10.85 -17.47 0.31
N GLU A 116 -11.67 -17.75 -0.69
CA GLU A 116 -11.48 -17.20 -2.02
C GLU A 116 -12.02 -15.77 -2.06
N ILE A 117 -11.18 -14.84 -2.47
CA ILE A 117 -11.52 -13.42 -2.60
C ILE A 117 -11.55 -13.12 -4.09
N ALA A 118 -12.69 -12.63 -4.57
CA ALA A 118 -12.79 -12.14 -5.93
C ALA A 118 -11.99 -10.84 -6.07
N LEU A 119 -11.20 -10.76 -7.14
CA LEU A 119 -10.39 -9.62 -7.54
C LEU A 119 -10.87 -9.09 -8.90
N PRO A 120 -12.04 -8.40 -8.97
CA PRO A 120 -12.55 -7.88 -10.24
C PRO A 120 -11.53 -7.01 -10.95
N PHE A 121 -11.23 -7.34 -12.20
CA PHE A 121 -10.28 -6.62 -13.05
C PHE A 121 -10.49 -5.09 -13.06
N PRO A 122 -11.72 -4.55 -13.23
CA PRO A 122 -11.93 -3.10 -13.31
C PRO A 122 -11.59 -2.34 -12.03
N ILE A 123 -11.43 -3.04 -10.90
CA ILE A 123 -11.12 -2.45 -9.59
C ILE A 123 -9.66 -2.70 -9.24
N TRP A 124 -9.20 -3.95 -9.38
CA TRP A 124 -7.90 -4.35 -8.87
C TRP A 124 -6.75 -4.05 -9.80
N TRP A 125 -6.92 -4.24 -11.11
CA TRP A 125 -5.84 -3.98 -12.05
C TRP A 125 -5.41 -2.50 -12.07
N PRO A 126 -6.32 -1.50 -12.11
CA PRO A 126 -5.91 -0.10 -12.02
C PRO A 126 -5.16 0.24 -10.72
N ARG A 127 -5.54 -0.39 -9.60
CA ARG A 127 -4.85 -0.22 -8.31
C ARG A 127 -3.45 -0.83 -8.34
N ALA A 128 -3.30 -2.02 -8.92
CA ALA A 128 -2.01 -2.67 -9.07
C ALA A 128 -1.07 -1.86 -9.98
N VAL A 129 -1.58 -1.31 -11.09
CA VAL A 129 -0.82 -0.42 -11.97
C VAL A 129 -0.37 0.83 -11.21
N ALA A 130 -1.26 1.50 -10.47
CA ALA A 130 -0.91 2.68 -9.69
C ALA A 130 0.18 2.41 -8.64
N TRP A 131 0.13 1.24 -8.01
CA TRP A 131 1.17 0.78 -7.09
C TRP A 131 2.50 0.53 -7.80
N ALA A 132 2.48 -0.19 -8.93
CA ALA A 132 3.68 -0.46 -9.72
C ALA A 132 4.35 0.85 -10.19
N GLN A 133 3.55 1.84 -10.60
CA GLN A 133 4.04 3.17 -10.98
C GLN A 133 4.73 3.88 -9.82
N GLY A 134 4.17 3.81 -8.61
CA GLY A 134 4.79 4.36 -7.41
C GLY A 134 6.14 3.70 -7.09
N LEU A 135 6.21 2.37 -7.16
CA LEU A 135 7.44 1.65 -6.90
C LEU A 135 8.52 1.90 -7.97
N ASP A 136 8.16 1.84 -9.25
CA ASP A 136 9.09 2.12 -10.35
C ASP A 136 9.69 3.52 -10.20
N LEU A 137 8.86 4.51 -9.84
CA LEU A 137 9.31 5.86 -9.57
C LEU A 137 10.28 5.93 -8.38
N MET A 138 9.97 5.26 -7.27
CA MET A 138 10.87 5.20 -6.10
C MET A 138 12.23 4.58 -6.46
N VAL A 139 12.22 3.48 -7.23
CA VAL A 139 13.45 2.81 -7.69
C VAL A 139 14.29 3.77 -8.52
N ARG A 140 13.68 4.46 -9.49
CA ARG A 140 14.37 5.44 -10.34
C ARG A 140 14.97 6.61 -9.55
N ILE A 141 14.23 7.14 -8.56
CA ILE A 141 14.73 8.21 -7.70
C ILE A 141 15.96 7.72 -6.91
N GLN A 142 15.90 6.53 -6.31
CA GLN A 142 17.02 5.95 -5.57
C GLN A 142 18.24 5.61 -6.46
N GLU A 143 18.03 5.29 -7.72
CA GLU A 143 19.11 5.06 -8.69
C GLU A 143 19.75 6.38 -9.14
N ALA A 144 18.94 7.43 -9.30
CA ALA A 144 19.43 8.76 -9.64
C ALA A 144 20.29 9.37 -8.52
N GLU A 145 19.96 9.12 -7.25
CA GLU A 145 20.77 9.58 -6.10
C GLU A 145 22.09 8.82 -5.95
N ARG A 146 22.19 7.60 -6.51
CA ARG A 146 23.38 6.76 -6.42
C ARG A 146 24.43 7.04 -7.49
N ASN A 147 24.08 7.80 -8.54
CA ASN A 147 24.96 8.16 -9.65
C ASN A 147 25.42 9.62 -9.55
#